data_AF-A0A1F8XWR8-F1
#
_entry.id   AF-A0A1F8XWR8-F1
#
_cell.length_a   1.000
_cell.length_b   1.000
_cell.length_c   1.000
_cell.angle_alpha   90.00
_cell.angle_beta   90.00
_cell.angle_gamma   90.00
#
_symmetry.space_group_name_H-M   'P 1'
#
loop_
_entity.id
_entity.type
_entity.pdbx_description
1 polymer ?
#
loop_
_entity_poly.entity_id
_entity_poly.type
_entity_poly.pdbx_seq_one_letter_code
_entity_poly.pdbx_strand_id
1 'polypeptide(L)'
;MAKASFTLPDGTTVLVEGSVDEIQKIISLYSPEIVTRPQHINKKQDYKNHISKIEKESKVDISTLVNTLKSSDEIKLIEKNVLDRSIVIDRVLLPLYILHKDFDDKFPLTSGEISKIFSQLGITIFQSNVARTLSSTASKYVIGDKIRAKGQAVRYRLSRLGMKYISSVIKGQAVE
;
A
#
# COMPACT_ATOMS: atom_id res chain seq x y z
N MET A 1 41.85 9.78 30.63
CA MET A 1 41.02 8.77 31.32
C MET A 1 39.69 9.41 31.65
N ALA A 2 38.58 8.77 31.27
CA ALA A 2 37.25 9.31 31.51
C ALA A 2 36.76 8.89 32.91
N LYS A 3 36.00 9.77 33.56
CA LYS A 3 35.40 9.51 34.88
C LYS A 3 33.90 9.70 34.77
N ALA A 4 33.13 8.75 35.29
CA ALA A 4 31.67 8.84 35.37
C ALA A 4 31.20 8.46 36.78
N SER A 5 30.20 9.19 37.28
CA SER A 5 29.53 8.89 38.54
C SER A 5 28.05 8.70 38.29
N PHE A 6 27.46 7.62 38.81
CA PHE A 6 26.01 7.44 38.79
C PHE A 6 25.50 6.89 40.12
N THR A 7 24.25 7.23 40.42
CA THR A 7 23.56 6.84 41.67
C THR A 7 22.69 5.61 41.41
N LEU A 8 22.92 4.57 42.21
CA LEU A 8 22.05 3.39 42.23
C LEU A 8 20.72 3.71 42.95
N PRO A 9 19.65 2.91 42.71
CA PRO A 9 18.34 3.11 43.34
C PRO A 9 18.39 3.12 44.88
N ASP A 10 19.37 2.44 45.47
CA ASP A 10 19.58 2.35 46.91
C ASP A 10 20.35 3.57 47.49
N GLY A 11 20.59 4.60 46.68
CA GLY A 11 21.26 5.84 47.10
C GLY A 11 22.78 5.78 47.15
N THR A 12 23.39 4.67 46.74
CA THR A 12 24.86 4.52 46.68
C THR A 12 25.42 5.17 45.43
N THR A 13 26.40 6.07 45.59
CA THR A 13 27.13 6.72 44.48
C THR A 13 28.34 5.88 44.10
N VAL A 14 28.40 5.39 42.86
CA VAL A 14 29.55 4.64 42.33
C VAL A 14 30.30 5.51 41.34
N LEU A 15 31.62 5.61 41.52
CA LEU A 15 32.54 6.35 40.64
C LEU A 15 33.39 5.36 39.87
N VAL A 16 33.33 5.45 38.54
CA VAL A 16 34.04 4.55 37.62
C VAL A 16 35.04 5.37 36.79
N GLU A 17 36.30 4.94 36.79
CA GLU A 17 37.38 5.53 36.01
C GLU A 17 37.92 4.48 35.03
N GLY A 18 37.93 4.80 33.73
CA GLY A 18 38.32 3.83 32.71
C GLY A 18 38.29 4.39 31.29
N SER A 19 38.30 3.48 30.31
CA SER A 19 38.05 3.83 28.91
C SER A 19 36.57 4.12 28.66
N VAL A 20 36.26 4.98 27.69
CA VAL A 20 34.89 5.42 27.38
C VAL A 20 33.98 4.23 27.07
N ASP A 21 34.51 3.22 26.38
CA ASP A 21 33.77 2.01 25.99
C ASP A 21 33.38 1.14 27.20
N GLU A 22 34.23 1.09 28.23
CA GLU A 22 33.99 0.31 29.44
C GLU A 22 32.94 0.99 30.33
N ILE A 23 33.03 2.32 30.42
CA ILE A 23 32.07 3.14 31.16
C ILE A 23 30.68 3.02 30.54
N GLN A 24 30.56 3.02 29.20
CA GLN A 24 29.28 2.80 28.53
C GLN A 24 28.69 1.42 28.80
N LYS A 25 29.49 0.35 28.80
CA LYS A 25 29.03 -1.01 29.12
C LYS A 25 28.47 -1.08 30.54
N ILE A 26 29.14 -0.47 31.50
CA ILE A 26 28.73 -0.48 32.91
C ILE A 26 27.44 0.34 33.10
N ILE A 27 27.35 1.53 32.49
CA ILE A 27 26.13 2.36 32.56
C ILE A 27 24.93 1.65 31.92
N SER A 28 25.16 0.90 30.83
CA SER A 28 24.09 0.16 30.13
C SER A 28 23.58 -1.03 30.94
N LEU A 29 24.45 -1.70 31.71
CA LEU A 29 24.08 -2.85 32.55
C LEU A 29 23.31 -2.45 33.81
N TYR A 30 23.60 -1.26 34.37
CA TYR A 30 23.08 -0.84 35.67
C TYR A 30 22.11 0.33 35.62
N SER A 31 21.85 0.94 34.45
CA SER A 31 20.70 1.82 34.31
C SER A 31 19.44 0.97 34.44
N PRO A 32 18.60 1.21 35.47
CA PRO A 32 17.30 0.57 35.51
C PRO A 32 16.53 1.06 34.29
N GLU A 33 16.29 0.17 33.33
CA GLU A 33 15.36 0.45 32.24
C GLU A 33 14.06 0.93 32.86
N ILE A 34 13.77 2.22 32.67
CA ILE A 34 12.44 2.74 32.90
C ILE A 34 11.58 1.97 31.91
N VAL A 35 10.87 0.95 32.40
CA VAL A 35 9.85 0.22 31.65
C VAL A 35 8.75 1.22 31.32
N THR A 36 9.00 2.00 30.28
CA THR A 36 8.00 2.84 29.67
C THR A 36 7.04 1.88 29.01
N ARG A 37 5.87 1.70 29.64
CA ARG A 37 4.68 1.14 28.99
C ARG A 37 4.62 1.73 27.59
N PRO A 38 4.57 0.93 26.52
CA PRO A 38 4.49 1.47 25.17
C PRO A 38 3.20 2.27 25.08
N GLN A 39 3.32 3.60 25.12
CA GLN A 39 2.26 4.45 24.66
C GLN A 39 2.03 4.08 23.20
N HIS A 40 0.76 3.87 22.86
CA HIS A 40 0.32 3.48 21.53
C HIS A 40 0.61 4.64 20.56
N ILE A 41 1.86 4.77 20.10
CA ILE A 41 2.25 5.74 19.08
C ILE A 41 1.58 5.27 17.80
N ASN A 42 0.56 6.00 17.37
CA ASN A 42 0.01 5.89 16.03
C ASN A 42 1.15 6.15 15.03
N LYS A 43 1.76 5.08 14.50
CA LYS A 43 2.68 5.13 13.36
C LYS A 43 1.90 5.53 12.11
N LYS A 44 1.62 6.83 11.98
CA LYS A 44 1.20 7.48 10.74
C LYS A 44 2.21 8.56 10.42
N GLN A 45 3.40 8.19 9.95
CA GLN A 45 4.30 9.05 9.17
C GLN A 45 5.58 8.29 8.86
N ASP A 46 5.62 7.64 7.69
CA ASP A 46 6.89 7.45 6.95
C ASP A 46 6.67 7.04 5.49
N TYR A 47 5.45 6.63 5.11
CA TYR A 47 5.12 6.37 3.70
C TYR A 47 5.14 7.62 2.80
N LYS A 48 5.05 8.83 3.35
CA LYS A 48 4.94 10.06 2.55
C LYS A 48 6.21 10.40 1.75
N ASN A 49 7.38 10.07 2.28
CA ASN A 49 8.66 10.46 1.67
C ASN A 49 9.11 9.48 0.56
N HIS A 50 8.61 8.25 0.56
CA HIS A 50 8.88 7.31 -0.53
C HIS A 50 7.97 7.53 -1.76
N ILE A 51 6.80 8.16 -1.56
CA ILE A 51 5.79 8.38 -2.61
C ILE A 51 6.12 9.61 -3.45
N SER A 52 6.61 10.70 -2.84
CA SER A 52 6.98 11.93 -3.56
C SER A 52 8.13 11.75 -4.56
N LYS A 53 8.99 10.73 -4.38
CA LYS A 53 10.05 10.40 -5.34
C LYS A 53 9.58 9.54 -6.52
N ILE A 54 8.42 8.87 -6.41
CA ILE A 54 7.80 8.08 -7.50
C ILE A 54 7.01 8.98 -8.47
N GLU A 55 6.69 10.22 -8.08
CA GLU A 55 5.81 11.13 -8.84
C GLU A 55 6.35 11.59 -10.21
N LYS A 56 7.66 11.41 -10.52
CA LYS A 56 8.27 11.98 -11.74
C LYS A 56 8.48 11.03 -12.93
N GLU A 57 8.48 9.71 -12.78
CA GLU A 57 9.03 8.84 -13.84
C GLU A 57 8.18 7.67 -14.34
N SER A 58 6.95 7.50 -13.86
CA SER A 58 6.20 6.30 -14.23
C SER A 58 4.78 6.58 -14.67
N LYS A 59 4.68 7.09 -15.91
CA LYS A 59 3.46 6.94 -16.68
C LYS A 59 3.41 5.48 -17.14
N VAL A 60 2.53 4.68 -16.56
CA VAL A 60 2.23 3.35 -17.13
C VAL A 60 1.73 3.59 -18.54
N ASP A 61 2.37 2.95 -19.51
CA ASP A 61 1.82 2.94 -20.86
C ASP A 61 0.53 2.11 -20.83
N ILE A 62 -0.60 2.79 -20.96
CA ILE A 62 -1.93 2.19 -20.91
C ILE A 62 -2.04 1.07 -21.95
N SER A 63 -1.33 1.23 -23.08
CA SER A 63 -1.29 0.28 -24.18
C SER A 63 -0.64 -1.04 -23.79
N THR A 64 0.43 -1.01 -22.98
CA THR A 64 1.11 -2.24 -22.53
C THR A 64 0.24 -3.01 -21.56
N LEU A 65 -0.49 -2.31 -20.68
CA LEU A 65 -1.45 -2.92 -19.75
C LEU A 65 -2.60 -3.64 -20.49
N VAL A 66 -3.13 -3.01 -21.55
CA VAL A 66 -4.18 -3.62 -22.39
C VAL A 66 -3.64 -4.86 -23.11
N ASN A 67 -2.41 -4.80 -23.62
CA ASN A 67 -1.78 -5.94 -24.27
C ASN A 67 -1.49 -7.09 -23.30
N THR A 68 -1.09 -6.80 -22.05
CA THR A 68 -0.93 -7.83 -21.00
C THR A 68 -2.27 -8.46 -20.65
N LEU A 69 -3.34 -7.66 -20.54
CA LEU A 69 -4.69 -8.18 -20.32
C LEU A 69 -5.12 -9.12 -21.44
N LYS A 70 -4.80 -8.77 -22.70
CA LYS A 70 -5.08 -9.59 -23.89
C LYS A 70 -4.25 -10.87 -24.00
N SER A 71 -3.06 -10.88 -23.40
CA SER A 71 -2.09 -11.96 -23.54
C SER A 71 -2.06 -12.91 -22.35
N SER A 72 -2.85 -12.64 -21.30
CA SER A 72 -2.88 -13.47 -20.11
C SER A 72 -3.57 -14.81 -20.38
N ASP A 73 -2.99 -15.91 -19.89
CA ASP A 73 -3.61 -17.25 -19.97
C ASP A 73 -4.99 -17.30 -19.29
N GLU A 74 -5.25 -16.36 -18.36
CA GLU A 74 -6.49 -16.23 -17.63
C GLU A 74 -7.57 -15.47 -18.42
N ILE A 75 -7.31 -15.02 -19.65
CA ILE A 75 -8.22 -14.11 -20.38
C ILE A 75 -9.61 -14.69 -20.60
N LYS A 76 -9.73 -15.97 -20.93
CA LYS A 76 -11.04 -16.63 -21.12
C LYS A 76 -11.88 -16.61 -19.84
N LEU A 77 -11.22 -16.72 -18.69
CA LEU A 77 -11.86 -16.64 -17.38
C LEU A 77 -12.21 -15.20 -17.02
N ILE A 78 -11.32 -14.25 -17.31
CA ILE A 78 -11.55 -12.81 -17.11
C ILE A 78 -12.72 -12.32 -17.96
N GLU A 79 -12.80 -12.72 -19.22
CA GLU A 79 -13.92 -12.38 -20.12
C GLU A 79 -15.24 -12.88 -19.53
N LYS A 80 -15.32 -14.19 -19.28
CA LYS A 80 -16.54 -14.83 -18.77
C LYS A 80 -16.98 -14.33 -17.40
N ASN A 81 -16.04 -14.17 -16.46
CA ASN A 81 -16.35 -13.92 -15.05
C ASN A 81 -16.26 -12.45 -14.63
N VAL A 82 -15.66 -11.57 -15.45
CA VAL A 82 -15.48 -10.16 -15.11
C VAL A 82 -16.02 -9.22 -16.19
N LEU A 83 -15.65 -9.43 -17.45
CA LEU A 83 -16.03 -8.51 -18.53
C LEU A 83 -17.50 -8.70 -18.96
N ASP A 84 -17.97 -9.95 -19.09
CA ASP A 84 -19.35 -10.25 -19.47
C ASP A 84 -20.36 -9.94 -18.36
N ARG A 85 -19.92 -9.94 -17.09
CA ARG A 85 -20.80 -9.62 -15.95
C ARG A 85 -21.09 -8.13 -15.88
N SER A 86 -22.33 -7.78 -15.53
CA SER A 86 -22.79 -6.39 -15.36
C SER A 86 -22.21 -5.69 -14.11
N ILE A 87 -21.46 -6.42 -13.27
CA ILE A 87 -20.99 -5.92 -11.99
C ILE A 87 -19.79 -4.98 -12.20
N VAL A 88 -20.01 -3.69 -11.98
CA VAL A 88 -19.02 -2.63 -12.21
C VAL A 88 -17.80 -2.77 -11.29
N ILE A 89 -17.97 -3.34 -10.09
CA ILE A 89 -16.86 -3.49 -9.12
C ILE A 89 -15.77 -4.41 -9.65
N ASP A 90 -16.14 -5.55 -10.22
CA ASP A 90 -15.21 -6.56 -10.70
C ASP A 90 -14.40 -6.01 -11.88
N ARG A 91 -15.09 -5.28 -12.77
CA ARG A 91 -14.45 -4.55 -13.86
C ARG A 91 -13.45 -3.54 -13.31
N VAL A 92 -13.84 -2.67 -12.39
CA VAL A 92 -12.94 -1.63 -11.85
C VAL A 92 -11.70 -2.20 -11.15
N LEU A 93 -11.81 -3.36 -10.51
CA LEU A 93 -10.68 -4.01 -9.82
C LEU A 93 -9.71 -4.74 -10.76
N LEU A 94 -10.17 -5.15 -11.95
CA LEU A 94 -9.35 -5.95 -12.89
C LEU A 94 -8.06 -5.25 -13.34
N PRO A 95 -8.07 -3.98 -13.78
CA PRO A 95 -6.83 -3.32 -14.18
C PRO A 95 -5.83 -3.16 -13.03
N LEU A 96 -6.35 -2.95 -11.81
CA LEU A 96 -5.52 -2.86 -10.61
C LEU A 96 -4.91 -4.23 -10.24
N TYR A 97 -5.65 -5.33 -10.46
CA TYR A 97 -5.17 -6.69 -10.23
C TYR A 97 -4.00 -7.06 -11.16
N ILE A 98 -4.16 -6.80 -12.46
CA ILE A 98 -3.13 -7.09 -13.46
C ILE A 98 -1.87 -6.28 -13.16
N LEU A 99 -2.06 -5.01 -12.79
CA LEU A 99 -0.95 -4.16 -12.42
C LEU A 99 -0.21 -4.68 -11.17
N HIS A 100 -0.95 -5.15 -10.16
CA HIS A 100 -0.33 -5.78 -9.00
C HIS A 100 0.41 -7.07 -9.37
N LYS A 101 -0.15 -7.89 -10.27
CA LYS A 101 0.44 -9.18 -10.68
C LYS A 101 1.72 -9.02 -11.48
N ASP A 102 1.71 -8.14 -12.48
CA ASP A 102 2.79 -8.02 -13.46
C ASP A 102 3.81 -6.92 -13.11
N PHE A 103 3.39 -5.90 -12.35
CA PHE A 103 4.22 -4.72 -12.05
C PHE A 103 4.44 -4.46 -10.55
N ASP A 104 4.09 -5.41 -9.68
CA ASP A 104 4.39 -5.39 -8.24
C ASP A 104 3.91 -4.09 -7.54
N ASP A 105 2.71 -3.62 -7.90
CA ASP A 105 2.05 -2.44 -7.30
C ASP A 105 2.82 -1.11 -7.42
N LYS A 106 3.89 -1.08 -8.24
CA LYS A 106 4.77 0.09 -8.41
C LYS A 106 4.01 1.28 -8.98
N PHE A 107 2.94 1.05 -9.72
CA PHE A 107 2.24 2.08 -10.48
C PHE A 107 0.76 2.21 -10.11
N PRO A 108 0.41 3.01 -9.10
CA PRO A 108 -0.98 3.17 -8.71
C PRO A 108 -1.78 3.93 -9.77
N LEU A 109 -2.98 3.44 -10.11
CA LEU A 109 -3.82 4.01 -11.16
C LEU A 109 -4.84 5.01 -10.62
N THR A 110 -5.13 6.03 -11.41
CA THR A 110 -6.23 6.95 -11.18
C THR A 110 -7.53 6.43 -11.77
N SER A 111 -8.67 6.95 -11.30
CA SER A 111 -9.99 6.64 -11.88
C SER A 111 -10.09 6.98 -13.37
N GLY A 112 -9.34 8.00 -13.83
CA GLY A 112 -9.31 8.40 -15.23
C GLY A 112 -8.53 7.41 -16.10
N GLU A 113 -7.40 6.91 -15.60
CA GLU A 113 -6.62 5.88 -16.31
C GLU A 113 -7.39 4.57 -16.42
N ILE A 114 -8.05 4.15 -15.34
CA ILE A 114 -8.93 2.96 -15.37
C ILE A 114 -10.01 3.11 -16.44
N SER A 115 -10.68 4.26 -16.51
CA SER A 115 -11.68 4.54 -17.56
C SER A 115 -11.08 4.47 -18.97
N LYS A 116 -9.87 5.00 -19.18
CA LYS A 116 -9.18 4.92 -20.48
C LYS A 116 -8.82 3.49 -20.89
N ILE A 117 -8.37 2.66 -19.94
CA ILE A 117 -8.06 1.24 -20.16
C ILE A 117 -9.30 0.53 -20.70
N PHE A 118 -10.45 0.76 -20.08
CA PHE A 118 -11.72 0.17 -20.54
C PHE A 118 -12.14 0.68 -21.91
N SER A 119 -12.00 1.99 -22.18
CA SER A 119 -12.27 2.53 -23.51
C SER A 119 -11.42 1.88 -24.60
N GLN A 120 -10.14 1.57 -24.32
CA GLN A 120 -9.26 0.86 -25.26
C GLN A 120 -9.62 -0.62 -25.45
N LEU A 121 -10.26 -1.24 -24.46
CA LEU A 121 -10.84 -2.58 -24.55
C LEU A 121 -12.20 -2.59 -25.27
N GLY A 122 -12.71 -1.43 -25.69
CA GLY A 122 -14.02 -1.30 -26.32
C GLY A 122 -15.20 -1.26 -25.33
N ILE A 123 -14.93 -1.20 -24.02
CA ILE A 123 -15.96 -1.16 -22.99
C ILE A 123 -16.07 0.27 -22.45
N THR A 124 -17.23 0.90 -22.61
CA THR A 124 -17.41 2.28 -22.15
C THR A 124 -17.76 2.31 -20.66
N ILE A 125 -16.85 2.80 -19.83
CA ILE A 125 -17.12 3.06 -18.40
C ILE A 125 -16.77 4.51 -18.08
N PHE A 126 -17.75 5.27 -17.63
CA PHE A 126 -17.55 6.67 -17.24
C PHE A 126 -16.63 6.80 -16.02
N GLN A 127 -15.68 7.74 -16.09
CA GLN A 127 -14.77 8.04 -14.98
C GLN A 127 -15.51 8.34 -13.66
N SER A 128 -16.67 8.99 -13.72
CA SER A 128 -17.51 9.28 -12.54
C SER A 128 -17.97 7.99 -11.85
N ASN A 129 -18.37 6.98 -12.62
CA ASN A 129 -18.78 5.67 -12.10
C ASN A 129 -17.59 4.92 -11.50
N VAL A 130 -16.43 4.96 -12.15
CA VAL A 130 -15.19 4.37 -11.61
C VAL A 130 -14.83 5.02 -10.27
N ALA A 131 -14.79 6.36 -10.23
CA ALA A 131 -14.45 7.10 -9.02
C ALA A 131 -15.46 6.85 -7.89
N ARG A 132 -16.76 6.76 -8.21
CA ARG A 132 -17.81 6.41 -7.24
C ARG A 132 -17.62 4.99 -6.72
N THR A 133 -17.34 4.03 -7.60
CA THR A 133 -17.13 2.62 -7.22
C THR A 133 -15.91 2.46 -6.32
N LEU A 134 -14.78 3.08 -6.67
CA LEU A 134 -13.55 3.09 -5.87
C LEU A 134 -13.74 3.68 -4.47
N SER A 135 -14.54 4.75 -4.36
CA SER A 135 -14.79 5.43 -3.08
C SER A 135 -15.90 4.81 -2.25
N SER A 136 -16.81 4.05 -2.85
CA SER A 136 -17.94 3.42 -2.15
C SER A 136 -17.73 1.91 -2.02
N THR A 137 -18.26 1.11 -2.94
CA THR A 137 -18.32 -0.35 -2.85
C THR A 137 -16.93 -0.99 -2.84
N ALA A 138 -15.99 -0.47 -3.64
CA ALA A 138 -14.64 -1.01 -3.73
C ALA A 138 -13.67 -0.49 -2.66
N SER A 139 -14.09 0.43 -1.80
CA SER A 139 -13.22 1.07 -0.79
C SER A 139 -12.52 0.06 0.15
N LYS A 140 -13.12 -1.11 0.38
CA LYS A 140 -12.55 -2.19 1.19
C LYS A 140 -11.43 -2.96 0.46
N TYR A 141 -11.45 -2.93 -0.87
CA TYR A 141 -10.55 -3.69 -1.75
C TYR A 141 -9.40 -2.84 -2.30
N VAL A 142 -9.42 -1.53 -2.10
CA VAL A 142 -8.41 -0.61 -2.64
C VAL A 142 -7.79 0.27 -1.57
N ILE A 143 -6.57 0.71 -1.82
CA ILE A 143 -5.83 1.64 -0.97
C ILE A 143 -5.56 2.90 -1.79
N GLY A 144 -6.14 4.02 -1.37
CA GLY A 144 -5.85 5.33 -1.96
C GLY A 144 -4.61 5.96 -1.33
N ASP A 145 -3.76 6.59 -2.14
CA ASP A 145 -2.59 7.33 -1.67
C ASP A 145 -2.97 8.59 -0.86
N LYS A 146 -4.02 9.29 -1.31
CA LYS A 146 -4.45 10.57 -0.74
C LYS A 146 -5.93 10.52 -0.38
N ILE A 147 -6.31 11.30 0.64
CA ILE A 147 -7.72 11.53 0.97
C ILE A 147 -8.35 12.33 -0.17
N ARG A 148 -9.54 11.92 -0.61
CA ARG A 148 -10.20 12.56 -1.74
C ARG A 148 -10.60 14.00 -1.38
N ALA A 149 -10.07 14.95 -2.14
CA ALA A 149 -10.47 16.35 -2.11
C ALA A 149 -10.92 16.80 -3.52
N LYS A 150 -11.71 17.87 -3.59
CA LYS A 150 -12.18 18.44 -4.86
C LYS A 150 -10.98 18.88 -5.71
N GLY A 151 -10.91 18.41 -6.95
CA GLY A 151 -9.83 18.74 -7.89
C GLY A 151 -8.54 17.93 -7.73
N GLN A 152 -8.45 17.04 -6.73
CA GLN A 152 -7.27 16.22 -6.52
C GLN A 152 -7.44 14.81 -7.10
N ALA A 153 -6.51 14.40 -7.96
CA ALA A 153 -6.44 13.03 -8.45
C ALA A 153 -5.93 12.10 -7.33
N VAL A 154 -6.71 11.06 -7.02
CA VAL A 154 -6.32 9.99 -6.10
C VAL A 154 -5.86 8.80 -6.93
N ARG A 155 -4.69 8.28 -6.57
CA ARG A 155 -4.15 7.03 -7.13
C ARG A 155 -4.49 5.88 -6.20
N TYR A 156 -4.88 4.75 -6.77
CA TYR A 156 -5.36 3.58 -6.06
C TYR A 156 -4.43 2.39 -6.32
N ARG A 157 -4.25 1.57 -5.29
CA ARG A 157 -3.64 0.24 -5.33
C ARG A 157 -4.63 -0.80 -4.84
N LEU A 158 -4.38 -2.07 -5.14
CA LEU A 158 -5.18 -3.13 -4.57
C LEU A 158 -4.77 -3.40 -3.12
N SER A 159 -5.74 -3.70 -2.26
CA SER A 159 -5.47 -4.22 -0.92
C SER A 159 -5.28 -5.74 -0.98
N ARG A 160 -4.69 -6.34 0.05
CA ARG A 160 -4.59 -7.81 0.18
C ARG A 160 -5.97 -8.50 0.06
N LEU A 161 -7.01 -7.86 0.61
CA LEU A 161 -8.38 -8.36 0.51
C LEU A 161 -8.91 -8.25 -0.92
N GLY A 162 -8.62 -7.14 -1.60
CA GLY A 162 -8.94 -6.96 -3.02
C GLY A 162 -8.31 -8.03 -3.90
N MET A 163 -7.04 -8.38 -3.64
CA MET A 163 -6.32 -9.41 -4.39
C MET A 163 -6.99 -10.77 -4.25
N LYS A 164 -7.38 -11.13 -3.03
CA LYS A 164 -8.07 -12.39 -2.76
C LYS A 164 -9.45 -12.43 -3.41
N TYR A 165 -10.21 -11.33 -3.32
CA TYR A 165 -11.53 -11.22 -3.92
C TYR A 165 -11.50 -11.34 -5.44
N ILE A 166 -10.67 -10.53 -6.12
CA ILE A 166 -10.67 -10.54 -7.58
C ILE A 166 -10.08 -11.84 -8.14
N SER A 167 -9.09 -12.44 -7.48
CA SER A 167 -8.56 -13.74 -7.88
C SER A 167 -9.58 -14.86 -7.72
N SER A 168 -10.44 -14.81 -6.70
CA SER A 168 -11.53 -15.78 -6.53
C SER A 168 -12.63 -15.58 -7.58
N VAL A 169 -12.97 -14.32 -7.90
CA VAL A 169 -13.91 -13.97 -8.98
C VAL A 169 -13.40 -14.47 -10.34
N ILE A 170 -12.13 -14.23 -10.69
CA ILE A 170 -11.53 -14.70 -11.94
C ILE A 170 -11.60 -16.24 -12.03
N LYS A 171 -11.32 -16.94 -10.93
CA LYS A 171 -11.43 -18.41 -10.85
C LYS A 171 -12.87 -18.94 -10.87
N GLY A 172 -13.89 -18.07 -10.83
CA GLY A 172 -15.30 -18.47 -10.76
C GLY A 172 -15.72 -18.97 -9.37
N GLN A 173 -14.88 -18.79 -8.36
CA GLN A 173 -15.14 -19.12 -6.96
C GLN A 173 -15.59 -17.84 -6.25
N ALA A 174 -16.77 -17.33 -6.60
CA ALA A 174 -17.29 -16.14 -5.93
C ALA A 174 -17.62 -16.50 -4.47
N VAL A 175 -16.89 -15.89 -3.54
CA VAL A 175 -17.22 -15.88 -2.11
C VAL A 175 -18.39 -14.89 -1.97
N GLU A 176 -19.60 -15.41 -1.78
CA GLU A 176 -20.76 -14.64 -1.31
C GLU A 176 -20.50 -14.02 0.07
#